data_AF-A0A8T5TPI7-F1
#
_entry.id   AF-A0A8T5TPI7-F1
#
_cell.length_a   1.000
_cell.length_b   1.000
_cell.length_c   1.000
_cell.angle_alpha   90.00
_cell.angle_beta   90.00
_cell.angle_gamma   90.00
#
_symmetry.space_group_name_H-M   'P 1'
#
loop_
_entity.id
_entity.type
_entity.pdbx_description
1 polymer ?
#
loop_
_entity_poly.entity_id
_entity_poly.type
_entity_poly.pdbx_seq_one_letter_code
_entity_poly.pdbx_strand_id
1 'polypeptide(L)'
;LTQFDIDKDFVLDTVSLAYRYLRAKSKIPHNLYKFFIGAYYIVTRHPFAFPAHESKKDFCSKFNLEISSLEYCVDKIVSLFGYIKILDDMNFPYFIDPARDLSLEIIKNIVKTKIHTAMMKFLLYNKPVNSQILTEELVSDIVFEHKAFPEELFRQLYDIVYRLVEEEFTDHYEYIMLQQKYFI
;
A
#
# COMPACT_ATOMS: atom_id res chain seq x y z
N LEU A 1 -1.05 -27.99 7.20
CA LEU A 1 -0.67 -26.76 7.93
C LEU A 1 0.06 -27.08 9.22
N THR A 2 -0.36 -28.09 10.01
CA THR A 2 0.33 -28.53 11.24
C THR A 2 1.76 -29.06 11.05
N GLN A 3 2.18 -29.32 9.81
CA GLN A 3 3.52 -29.79 9.45
C GLN A 3 4.51 -28.65 9.16
N PHE A 4 4.03 -27.41 9.07
CA PHE A 4 4.84 -26.23 8.75
C PHE A 4 4.71 -25.19 9.86
N ASP A 5 5.81 -24.50 10.15
CA ASP A 5 5.86 -23.43 11.13
C ASP A 5 5.22 -22.17 10.55
N ILE A 6 3.88 -22.12 10.61
CA ILE A 6 3.07 -21.00 10.16
C ILE A 6 2.64 -20.23 11.39
N ASP A 7 2.96 -18.94 11.39
CA ASP A 7 2.53 -18.03 12.43
C ASP A 7 1.00 -17.87 12.37
N LYS A 8 0.36 -18.21 13.49
CA LYS A 8 -1.10 -18.26 13.61
C LYS A 8 -1.74 -16.90 13.47
N ASP A 9 -1.00 -15.83 13.78
CA ASP A 9 -1.50 -14.46 13.74
C ASP A 9 -1.82 -14.04 12.30
N PHE A 10 -1.10 -14.60 11.31
CA PHE A 10 -1.33 -14.32 9.88
C PHE A 10 -2.25 -15.33 9.19
N VAL A 11 -2.63 -16.43 9.84
CA VAL A 11 -3.44 -17.49 9.21
C VAL A 11 -4.81 -16.95 8.78
N LEU A 12 -5.46 -16.16 9.63
CA LEU A 12 -6.79 -15.64 9.34
C LEU A 12 -6.77 -14.71 8.12
N ASP A 13 -5.81 -13.80 8.06
CA ASP A 13 -5.64 -12.87 6.93
C ASP A 13 -5.27 -13.61 5.65
N THR A 14 -4.45 -14.66 5.76
CA THR A 14 -4.09 -15.52 4.62
C THR A 14 -5.31 -16.25 4.07
N VAL A 15 -6.13 -16.85 4.93
CA VAL A 15 -7.38 -17.52 4.53
C VAL A 15 -8.34 -16.51 3.92
N SER A 16 -8.47 -15.32 4.51
CA SER A 16 -9.30 -14.23 4.01
C SER A 16 -8.88 -13.80 2.61
N LEU A 17 -7.59 -13.58 2.37
CA LEU A 17 -7.03 -13.24 1.07
C LEU A 17 -7.27 -14.35 0.03
N ALA A 18 -7.00 -15.61 0.40
CA ALA A 18 -7.23 -16.74 -0.48
C ALA A 18 -8.72 -16.88 -0.85
N TYR A 19 -9.62 -16.75 0.13
CA TYR A 19 -11.07 -16.80 -0.08
C TYR A 19 -11.56 -15.68 -1.02
N ARG A 20 -11.08 -14.44 -0.82
CA ARG A 20 -11.38 -13.31 -1.71
C ARG A 20 -10.97 -13.60 -3.14
N TYR A 21 -9.78 -14.18 -3.34
CA TYR A 21 -9.29 -14.51 -4.68
C TYR A 21 -10.20 -15.55 -5.35
N LEU A 22 -10.56 -16.61 -4.64
CA LEU A 22 -11.46 -17.65 -5.13
C LEU A 22 -12.82 -17.06 -5.54
N ARG A 23 -13.36 -16.14 -4.74
CA ARG A 23 -14.61 -15.42 -5.04
C ARG A 23 -14.50 -14.53 -6.27
N ALA A 24 -13.39 -13.82 -6.44
CA ALA A 24 -13.19 -12.90 -7.57
C ALA A 24 -12.92 -13.63 -8.90
N LYS A 25 -12.24 -14.78 -8.88
CA LYS A 25 -11.94 -15.57 -10.09
C LYS A 25 -12.97 -16.63 -10.43
N SER A 26 -13.85 -17.00 -9.49
CA SER A 26 -14.82 -18.09 -9.62
C SER A 26 -14.19 -19.42 -10.08
N LYS A 27 -12.90 -19.63 -9.77
CA LYS A 27 -12.12 -20.81 -10.16
C LYS A 27 -11.13 -21.16 -9.06
N ILE A 28 -11.09 -22.44 -8.70
CA ILE A 28 -10.13 -22.98 -7.75
C ILE A 28 -8.77 -23.12 -8.45
N PRO A 29 -7.68 -22.56 -7.90
CA PRO A 29 -6.32 -22.78 -8.41
C PRO A 29 -6.00 -24.27 -8.46
N HIS A 30 -5.24 -24.68 -9.47
CA HIS A 30 -4.87 -26.09 -9.65
C HIS A 30 -4.13 -26.66 -8.44
N ASN A 31 -3.37 -25.84 -7.72
CA ASN A 31 -2.74 -26.21 -6.47
C ASN A 31 -3.06 -25.16 -5.38
N LEU A 32 -4.04 -25.51 -4.53
CA LEU A 32 -4.51 -24.62 -3.46
C LEU A 32 -3.43 -24.38 -2.39
N TYR A 33 -2.56 -25.35 -2.12
CA TYR A 33 -1.46 -25.20 -1.17
C TYR A 33 -0.46 -24.14 -1.62
N LYS A 34 0.04 -24.24 -2.86
CA LYS A 34 0.96 -23.24 -3.44
C LYS A 34 0.35 -21.84 -3.41
N PHE A 35 -0.93 -21.76 -3.73
CA PHE A 35 -1.68 -20.51 -3.71
C PHE A 35 -1.82 -19.93 -2.30
N PHE A 36 -2.13 -20.77 -1.31
CA PHE A 36 -2.19 -20.38 0.10
C PHE A 36 -0.84 -19.85 0.59
N ILE A 37 0.27 -20.52 0.24
CA ILE A 37 1.62 -20.04 0.59
C ILE A 37 1.96 -18.71 -0.10
N GLY A 38 1.50 -18.50 -1.34
CA GLY A 38 1.62 -17.20 -2.01
C GLY A 38 0.83 -16.08 -1.30
N ALA A 39 -0.39 -16.38 -0.84
CA ALA A 39 -1.17 -15.45 -0.02
C ALA A 39 -0.48 -15.16 1.33
N TYR A 40 0.06 -16.20 1.98
CA TYR A 40 0.79 -16.09 3.25
C TYR A 40 2.01 -15.18 3.09
N TYR A 41 2.78 -15.36 2.01
CA TYR A 41 3.92 -14.50 1.69
C TYR A 41 3.53 -13.03 1.54
N ILE A 42 2.37 -12.72 0.94
CA ILE A 42 1.91 -11.33 0.82
C ILE A 42 1.55 -10.76 2.18
N VAL A 43 0.80 -11.52 3.00
CA VAL A 43 0.34 -11.09 4.32
C VAL A 43 1.50 -10.84 5.27
N THR A 44 2.50 -11.71 5.30
CA THR A 44 3.70 -11.55 6.15
C THR A 44 4.65 -10.44 5.67
N ARG A 45 4.32 -9.79 4.55
CA ARG A 45 5.08 -8.69 3.93
C ARG A 45 4.28 -7.40 3.93
N HIS A 46 3.40 -7.20 4.90
CA HIS A 46 2.81 -5.89 5.15
C HIS A 46 3.88 -4.89 5.63
N PRO A 47 3.81 -3.57 5.33
CA PRO A 47 4.82 -2.61 5.78
C PRO A 47 5.12 -2.67 7.29
N PHE A 48 4.10 -2.82 8.12
CA PHE A 48 4.26 -2.95 9.58
C PHE A 48 4.95 -4.24 10.06
N ALA A 49 5.24 -5.17 9.16
CA ALA A 49 6.09 -6.33 9.44
C ALA A 49 7.59 -6.02 9.24
N PHE A 50 7.96 -4.77 8.93
CA PHE A 50 9.36 -4.36 8.82
C PHE A 50 10.12 -4.62 10.13
N PRO A 51 11.35 -5.16 10.08
CA PRO A 51 12.07 -5.64 8.90
C PRO A 51 11.69 -7.10 8.56
N ALA A 52 11.13 -7.33 7.37
CA ALA A 52 10.80 -8.67 6.89
C ALA A 52 11.88 -9.19 5.92
N HIS A 53 13.15 -9.23 6.33
CA HIS A 53 14.29 -9.49 5.42
C HIS A 53 14.56 -10.97 5.09
N GLU A 54 13.55 -11.82 5.14
CA GLU A 54 13.70 -13.21 4.69
C GLU A 54 13.83 -13.25 3.16
N SER A 55 14.77 -14.03 2.62
CA SER A 55 14.86 -14.20 1.17
C SER A 55 13.72 -15.08 0.64
N LYS A 56 13.30 -14.87 -0.62
CA LYS A 56 12.30 -15.77 -1.25
C LYS A 56 12.76 -17.22 -1.23
N LYS A 57 14.07 -17.46 -1.36
CA LYS A 57 14.67 -18.80 -1.33
C LYS A 57 14.46 -19.46 0.03
N ASP A 58 14.76 -18.73 1.11
CA ASP A 58 14.63 -19.24 2.48
C ASP A 58 13.15 -19.47 2.81
N PHE A 59 12.30 -18.50 2.51
CA PHE A 59 10.85 -18.65 2.65
C PHE A 59 10.32 -19.88 1.90
N CYS A 60 10.68 -20.04 0.63
CA CYS A 60 10.24 -21.18 -0.18
C CYS A 60 10.72 -22.53 0.36
N SER A 61 11.94 -22.58 0.90
CA SER A 61 12.52 -23.80 1.45
C SER A 61 11.74 -24.34 2.65
N LYS A 62 11.19 -23.45 3.50
CA LYS A 62 10.32 -23.83 4.63
C LYS A 62 9.06 -24.58 4.20
N PHE A 63 8.58 -24.33 2.99
CA PHE A 63 7.32 -24.85 2.47
C PHE A 63 7.49 -25.89 1.35
N ASN A 64 8.73 -26.32 1.08
CA ASN A 64 9.08 -27.17 -0.07
C ASN A 64 8.46 -26.65 -1.38
N LEU A 65 8.58 -25.34 -1.61
CA LEU A 65 8.00 -24.64 -2.76
C LEU A 65 9.10 -24.20 -3.73
N GLU A 66 8.84 -24.24 -5.03
CA GLU A 66 9.72 -23.60 -6.01
C GLU A 66 9.50 -22.08 -6.04
N ILE A 67 10.58 -21.30 -6.16
CA ILE A 67 10.49 -19.83 -6.22
C ILE A 67 9.58 -19.37 -7.36
N SER A 68 9.66 -20.00 -8.54
CA SER A 68 8.79 -19.70 -9.69
C SER A 68 7.29 -19.92 -9.38
N SER A 69 6.98 -20.94 -8.57
CA SER A 69 5.62 -21.21 -8.13
C SER A 69 5.12 -20.13 -7.16
N LEU A 70 5.98 -19.67 -6.25
CA LEU A 70 5.67 -18.56 -5.35
C LEU A 70 5.40 -17.28 -6.15
N GLU A 71 6.32 -16.91 -7.04
CA GLU A 71 6.23 -15.70 -7.86
C GLU A 71 4.97 -15.68 -8.70
N TYR A 72 4.65 -16.80 -9.36
CA TYR A 72 3.39 -16.94 -10.10
C TYR A 72 2.16 -16.67 -9.21
N CYS A 73 2.11 -17.25 -8.01
CA CYS A 73 0.96 -17.06 -7.11
C CYS A 73 0.87 -15.61 -6.62
N VAL A 74 1.99 -15.03 -6.20
CA VAL A 74 2.07 -13.65 -5.74
C VAL A 74 1.64 -12.69 -6.85
N ASP A 75 2.18 -12.83 -8.05
CA ASP A 75 1.84 -11.96 -9.19
C ASP A 75 0.36 -12.07 -9.55
N LYS A 76 -0.25 -13.26 -9.49
CA LYS A 76 -1.68 -13.45 -9.73
C LYS A 76 -2.55 -12.75 -8.68
N ILE A 77 -2.16 -12.77 -7.41
CA ILE A 77 -2.90 -12.11 -6.33
C ILE A 77 -2.74 -10.60 -6.42
N VAL A 78 -1.49 -10.13 -6.53
CA VAL A 78 -1.12 -8.71 -6.61
C VAL A 78 -1.79 -8.05 -7.81
N SER A 79 -1.71 -8.65 -9.00
CA SER A 79 -2.35 -8.11 -10.21
C SER A 79 -3.88 -8.12 -10.15
N LEU A 80 -4.50 -9.09 -9.49
CA LEU A 80 -5.97 -9.15 -9.40
C LEU A 80 -6.54 -8.05 -8.50
N PHE A 81 -5.89 -7.79 -7.38
CA PHE A 81 -6.36 -6.82 -6.39
C PHE A 81 -5.69 -5.45 -6.49
N GLY A 82 -4.71 -5.30 -7.39
CA GLY A 82 -3.99 -4.05 -7.58
C GLY A 82 -3.13 -3.65 -6.39
N TYR A 83 -2.54 -4.63 -5.68
CA TYR A 83 -1.69 -4.34 -4.52
C TYR A 83 -0.58 -3.35 -4.89
N ILE A 84 -0.36 -2.37 -4.02
CA ILE A 84 0.79 -1.48 -4.12
C ILE A 84 1.98 -2.26 -3.58
N LYS A 85 2.98 -2.48 -4.43
CA LYS A 85 4.25 -3.10 -4.06
C LYS A 85 5.30 -2.03 -3.83
N ILE A 86 5.90 -2.01 -2.65
CA ILE A 86 7.06 -1.18 -2.34
C ILE A 86 8.26 -2.07 -2.05
N LEU A 87 9.47 -1.52 -2.18
CA LEU A 87 10.73 -2.21 -1.91
C LEU A 87 11.48 -1.42 -0.85
N ASP A 88 12.01 -2.09 0.18
CA ASP A 88 12.98 -1.45 1.07
C ASP A 88 14.34 -1.25 0.39
N ASP A 89 15.28 -0.66 1.12
CA ASP A 89 16.65 -0.39 0.63
C ASP A 89 17.42 -1.67 0.28
N MET A 90 17.01 -2.83 0.81
CA MET A 90 17.56 -4.15 0.49
C MET A 90 16.80 -4.87 -0.64
N ASN A 91 15.83 -4.20 -1.26
CA ASN A 91 14.93 -4.71 -2.29
C ASN A 91 14.00 -5.85 -1.84
N PHE A 92 13.71 -5.99 -0.55
CA PHE A 92 12.64 -6.87 -0.09
C PHE A 92 11.27 -6.23 -0.35
N PRO A 93 10.31 -7.00 -0.88
CA PRO A 93 9.00 -6.44 -1.22
C PRO A 93 8.07 -6.39 -0.03
N TYR A 94 7.30 -5.31 0.05
CA TYR A 94 6.15 -5.16 0.92
C TYR A 94 4.90 -4.85 0.09
N PHE A 95 3.73 -5.29 0.58
CA PHE A 95 2.48 -5.23 -0.15
C PHE A 95 1.40 -4.55 0.68
N ILE A 96 0.72 -3.58 0.05
CA ILE A 96 -0.36 -2.79 0.63
C ILE A 96 -1.62 -3.06 -0.19
N ASP A 97 -2.71 -3.49 0.45
CA ASP A 97 -4.01 -3.71 -0.21
C ASP A 97 -4.74 -2.37 -0.34
N PRO A 98 -4.82 -1.76 -1.55
CA PRO A 98 -5.38 -0.42 -1.68
C PRO A 98 -6.85 -0.29 -1.25
N ALA A 99 -7.58 -1.41 -1.17
CA ALA A 99 -9.00 -1.45 -0.86
C ALA A 99 -9.31 -1.78 0.61
N ARG A 100 -8.34 -2.27 1.38
CA ARG A 100 -8.58 -2.77 2.75
C ARG A 100 -7.51 -2.42 3.77
N ASP A 101 -6.40 -1.86 3.34
CA ASP A 101 -5.33 -1.45 4.23
C ASP A 101 -5.78 -0.22 5.04
N LEU A 102 -5.99 -0.43 6.33
CA LEU A 102 -6.45 0.62 7.26
C LEU A 102 -5.43 1.77 7.32
N SER A 103 -4.14 1.46 7.25
CA SER A 103 -3.08 2.46 7.31
C SER A 103 -3.12 3.36 6.08
N LEU A 104 -3.33 2.78 4.89
CA LEU A 104 -3.52 3.54 3.66
C LEU A 104 -4.82 4.37 3.68
N GLU A 105 -5.91 3.85 4.24
CA GLU A 105 -7.16 4.61 4.39
C GLU A 105 -6.97 5.84 5.27
N ILE A 106 -6.28 5.68 6.41
CA ILE A 106 -5.92 6.79 7.30
C ILE A 106 -5.06 7.81 6.55
N ILE A 107 -4.03 7.36 5.83
CA ILE A 107 -3.15 8.22 5.02
C ILE A 107 -3.97 9.04 4.01
N LYS A 108 -4.85 8.40 3.24
CA LYS A 108 -5.72 9.09 2.27
C LYS A 108 -6.56 10.19 2.92
N ASN A 109 -7.13 9.91 4.09
CA ASN A 109 -7.94 10.89 4.82
C ASN A 109 -7.12 12.08 5.34
N ILE A 110 -5.91 11.83 5.84
CA ILE A 110 -4.98 12.90 6.27
C ILE A 110 -4.61 13.78 5.08
N VAL A 111 -4.19 13.16 3.97
CA VAL A 111 -3.81 13.86 2.73
C VAL A 111 -4.94 14.76 2.24
N LYS A 112 -6.14 14.20 2.09
CA LYS A 112 -7.33 14.93 1.65
C LYS A 112 -7.64 16.13 2.54
N THR A 113 -7.60 15.95 3.85
CA THR A 113 -7.89 17.01 4.83
C THR A 113 -6.88 18.16 4.76
N LYS A 114 -5.59 17.82 4.65
CA LYS A 114 -4.50 18.79 4.58
C LYS A 114 -4.54 19.57 3.26
N ILE A 115 -4.78 18.88 2.13
CA ILE A 115 -4.90 19.51 0.81
C ILE A 115 -6.10 20.45 0.78
N HIS A 116 -7.27 20.00 1.25
CA HIS A 116 -8.45 20.86 1.34
C HIS A 116 -8.16 22.13 2.16
N THR A 117 -7.45 22.00 3.27
CA THR A 117 -7.06 23.16 4.12
C THR A 117 -6.07 24.08 3.40
N ALA A 118 -5.07 23.53 2.71
CA ALA A 118 -4.10 24.29 1.93
C ALA A 118 -4.78 25.04 0.78
N MET A 119 -5.73 24.41 0.11
CA MET A 119 -6.56 25.01 -0.93
C MET A 119 -7.40 26.17 -0.41
N MET A 120 -8.11 26.00 0.71
CA MET A 120 -8.88 27.12 1.29
C MET A 120 -7.98 28.31 1.63
N LYS A 121 -6.77 28.06 2.14
CA LYS A 121 -5.79 29.12 2.40
C LYS A 121 -5.30 29.79 1.11
N PHE A 122 -5.08 29.02 0.04
CA PHE A 122 -4.74 29.59 -1.26
C PHE A 122 -5.86 30.51 -1.76
N LEU A 123 -7.12 30.08 -1.71
CA LEU A 123 -8.25 30.89 -2.19
C LEU A 123 -8.46 32.18 -1.40
N LEU A 124 -8.24 32.15 -0.09
CA LEU A 124 -8.42 33.31 0.77
C LEU A 124 -7.22 34.27 0.74
N TYR A 125 -6.00 33.76 0.55
CA TYR A 125 -4.77 34.51 0.76
C TYR A 125 -3.81 34.54 -0.44
N ASN A 126 -4.18 33.93 -1.58
CA ASN A 126 -3.37 33.78 -2.79
C ASN A 126 -1.97 33.20 -2.53
N LYS A 127 -1.84 32.32 -1.53
CA LYS A 127 -0.57 31.67 -1.18
C LYS A 127 -0.36 30.39 -2.00
N PRO A 128 0.57 30.34 -2.95
CA PRO A 128 0.76 29.18 -3.82
C PRO A 128 1.04 27.93 -2.99
N VAL A 129 0.47 26.80 -3.42
CA VAL A 129 0.70 25.50 -2.79
C VAL A 129 1.76 24.75 -3.58
N ASN A 130 2.85 24.36 -2.92
CA ASN A 130 3.88 23.51 -3.50
C ASN A 130 3.62 22.06 -3.04
N SER A 131 3.40 21.15 -4.00
CA SER A 131 3.05 19.76 -3.69
C SER A 131 4.18 18.99 -3.02
N GLN A 132 5.44 19.30 -3.32
CA GLN A 132 6.61 18.65 -2.71
C GLN A 132 6.73 19.01 -1.23
N ILE A 133 6.67 20.30 -0.90
CA ILE A 133 6.71 20.78 0.50
C ILE A 133 5.53 20.20 1.28
N LEU A 134 4.33 20.22 0.70
CA LEU A 134 3.15 19.65 1.34
C LEU A 134 3.28 18.14 1.56
N THR A 135 3.90 17.42 0.61
CA THR A 135 4.19 15.99 0.75
C THR A 135 5.16 15.73 1.90
N GLU A 136 6.26 16.48 2.01
CA GLU A 136 7.22 16.34 3.11
C GLU A 136 6.55 16.54 4.49
N GLU A 137 5.73 17.58 4.62
CA GLU A 137 4.94 17.83 5.84
C GLU A 137 3.98 16.66 6.14
N LEU A 138 3.26 16.19 5.12
CA LEU A 138 2.32 15.09 5.27
C LEU A 138 2.98 13.79 5.68
N VAL A 139 4.11 13.43 5.06
CA VAL A 139 4.85 12.20 5.38
C VAL A 139 5.33 12.25 6.83
N SER A 140 5.85 13.41 7.28
CA SER A 140 6.23 13.63 8.68
C SER A 140 5.04 13.45 9.63
N ASP A 141 3.91 14.11 9.34
CA ASP A 141 2.69 13.99 10.16
C ASP A 141 2.19 12.54 10.22
N ILE A 142 2.18 11.82 9.09
CA ILE A 142 1.71 10.43 8.98
C ILE A 142 2.56 9.48 9.85
N VAL A 143 3.88 9.64 9.82
CA VAL A 143 4.82 8.75 10.52
C VAL A 143 4.87 9.08 12.01
N PHE A 144 5.09 10.34 12.36
CA PHE A 144 5.42 10.72 13.74
C PHE A 144 4.18 11.01 14.59
N GLU A 145 3.20 11.73 14.04
CA GLU A 145 1.99 12.10 14.79
C GLU A 145 0.95 10.98 14.75
N HIS A 146 0.69 10.43 13.57
CA HIS A 146 -0.37 9.43 13.38
C HIS A 146 0.10 7.98 13.50
N LYS A 147 1.42 7.72 13.41
CA LYS A 147 2.01 6.37 13.42
C LYS A 147 1.31 5.42 12.45
N ALA A 148 0.89 5.97 11.30
CA ALA A 148 0.12 5.26 10.29
C ALA A 148 1.02 4.60 9.24
N PHE A 149 2.34 4.64 9.41
CA PHE A 149 3.29 3.92 8.57
C PHE A 149 4.63 3.74 9.31
N PRO A 150 5.42 2.69 9.02
CA PRO A 150 6.77 2.54 9.57
C PRO A 150 7.71 3.67 9.14
N GLU A 151 8.51 4.18 10.09
CA GLU A 151 9.50 5.24 9.84
C GLU A 151 10.59 4.78 8.88
N GLU A 152 10.98 3.51 8.94
CA GLU A 152 12.06 2.95 8.14
C GLU A 152 11.72 2.89 6.64
N LEU A 153 10.44 3.01 6.28
CA LEU A 153 9.94 3.03 4.91
C LEU A 153 9.53 4.45 4.46
N PHE A 154 10.11 5.49 5.09
CA PHE A 154 9.80 6.89 4.83
C PHE A 154 9.87 7.27 3.34
N ARG A 155 10.91 6.81 2.64
CA ARG A 155 11.09 7.10 1.21
C ARG A 155 9.97 6.51 0.36
N GLN A 156 9.60 5.27 0.64
CA GLN A 156 8.54 4.56 -0.06
C GLN A 156 7.18 5.20 0.25
N LEU A 157 6.98 5.68 1.47
CA LEU A 157 5.80 6.45 1.86
C LEU A 157 5.72 7.77 1.09
N TYR A 158 6.82 8.49 0.92
CA TYR A 158 6.86 9.73 0.15
C TYR A 158 6.28 9.52 -1.26
N ASP A 159 6.68 8.47 -1.97
CA ASP A 159 6.17 8.17 -3.31
C ASP A 159 4.66 7.83 -3.32
N ILE A 160 4.14 7.23 -2.25
CA ILE A 160 2.70 6.97 -2.09
C ILE A 160 1.96 8.29 -1.86
N VAL A 161 2.41 9.09 -0.89
CA VAL A 161 1.77 10.36 -0.50
C VAL A 161 1.83 11.35 -1.65
N TYR A 162 2.97 11.49 -2.32
CA TYR A 162 3.13 12.41 -3.46
C TYR A 162 2.10 12.12 -4.55
N ARG A 163 1.89 10.84 -4.90
CA ARG A 163 0.86 10.47 -5.89
C ARG A 163 -0.55 10.84 -5.44
N LEU A 164 -0.89 10.58 -4.18
CA LEU A 164 -2.20 10.99 -3.62
C LEU A 164 -2.38 12.51 -3.65
N VAL A 165 -1.30 13.26 -3.38
CA VAL A 165 -1.31 14.72 -3.43
C VAL A 165 -1.56 15.23 -4.86
N GLU A 166 -0.85 14.69 -5.84
CA GLU A 166 -1.03 15.06 -7.26
C GLU A 166 -2.41 14.67 -7.80
N GLU A 167 -2.96 13.53 -7.37
CA GLU A 167 -4.33 13.10 -7.70
C GLU A 167 -5.37 14.12 -7.19
N GLU A 168 -5.28 14.53 -5.92
CA GLU A 168 -6.19 15.52 -5.35
C GLU A 168 -6.00 16.93 -5.96
N PHE A 169 -4.80 17.28 -6.45
CA PHE A 169 -4.57 18.53 -7.17
C PHE A 169 -5.03 18.51 -8.64
N THR A 170 -5.37 17.37 -9.22
CA THR A 170 -5.91 17.33 -10.59
C THR A 170 -7.24 18.09 -10.67
N ASP A 171 -8.09 17.94 -9.66
CA ASP A 171 -9.35 18.69 -9.51
C ASP A 171 -9.09 20.20 -9.26
N HIS A 172 -7.90 20.56 -8.78
CA HIS A 172 -7.54 21.93 -8.40
C HIS A 172 -7.21 22.83 -9.59
N TYR A 173 -6.51 22.32 -10.61
CA TYR A 173 -6.22 23.11 -11.82
C TYR A 173 -7.51 23.56 -12.52
N GLU A 174 -8.51 22.70 -12.53
CA GLU A 174 -9.85 23.02 -13.05
C GLU A 174 -10.52 24.12 -12.21
N TYR A 175 -10.39 24.04 -10.88
CA TYR A 175 -10.93 25.06 -9.98
C TYR A 175 -10.26 26.44 -10.13
N ILE A 176 -8.93 26.52 -10.27
CA ILE A 176 -8.23 27.80 -10.52
C ILE A 176 -8.73 28.43 -11.82
N MET A 177 -8.87 27.64 -12.88
CA MET A 177 -9.39 28.11 -14.16
C MET A 177 -10.81 28.66 -14.04
N LEU A 178 -11.68 27.99 -13.27
CA LEU A 178 -13.05 28.45 -13.01
C LEU A 178 -13.05 29.74 -12.17
N GLN A 179 -12.21 29.85 -11.14
CA GLN A 179 -12.14 31.04 -10.31
C GLN A 179 -11.69 32.27 -11.11
N GLN A 180 -10.63 32.13 -11.92
CA GLN A 180 -10.18 33.19 -12.82
C GLN A 180 -11.23 33.59 -13.86
N LYS A 181 -12.07 32.64 -14.30
CA LYS A 181 -13.09 32.90 -15.31
C LYS A 181 -14.33 33.61 -14.76
N TYR A 182 -14.73 33.32 -13.53
CA TYR A 182 -16.04 33.75 -12.99
C TYR A 182 -15.95 34.79 -11.86
N PHE A 183 -14.81 34.94 -11.20
CA PHE A 183 -14.67 35.77 -10.00
C PHE A 183 -13.55 36.81 -10.06
N ILE A 184 -12.68 36.76 -11.06
CA ILE A 184 -11.63 37.74 -11.37
C ILE A 184 -11.95 38.35 -12.73
#